data_AF-A0A510DVS8-F1
#
_entry.id   AF-A0A510DVS8-F1
#
_cell.length_a   1.000
_cell.length_b   1.000
_cell.length_c   1.000
_cell.angle_alpha   90.00
_cell.angle_beta   90.00
_cell.angle_gamma   90.00
#
_symmetry.space_group_name_H-M   'P 1'
#
loop_
_entity.id
_entity.type
_entity.pdbx_description
1 polymer ?
#
loop_
_entity_poly.entity_id
_entity_poly.type
_entity_poly.pdbx_seq_one_letter_code
_entity_poly.pdbx_strand_id
1 'polypeptide(L)'
;MTEGELKEKIKKMYDDGKSIRQIAAEMGMTYSKVRRMLIEQNVKFRGRIADEMVKEIIERGKKGESANKISKEMNMNFNTVLRILRKYNLVKRKRKLSPNETMKIKTDFEQGKSIYQIAKEMKISTNLVVYYLKKYGVYRPSTHELSPT
;
A
#
# COMPACT_ATOMS: atom_id res chain seq x y z
N MET A 1 38.19 11.73 20.85
CA MET A 1 36.73 11.94 20.87
C MET A 1 36.14 11.06 21.96
N THR A 2 35.55 11.68 22.98
CA THR A 2 34.80 10.95 24.01
C THR A 2 33.46 10.47 23.45
N GLU A 3 32.84 9.48 24.10
CA GLU A 3 31.53 8.96 23.67
C GLU A 3 30.45 10.06 23.71
N GLY A 4 30.57 11.04 24.61
CA GLY A 4 29.68 12.21 24.69
C GLY A 4 29.78 13.14 23.48
N GLU A 5 31.00 13.53 23.10
CA GLU A 5 31.25 14.40 21.91
C GLU A 5 30.75 13.74 20.62
N LEU A 6 30.91 12.42 20.50
CA LEU A 6 30.41 11.66 19.37
C LEU A 6 28.89 11.73 19.26
N LYS A 7 28.18 11.55 20.37
CA LYS A 7 26.71 11.63 20.41
C LYS A 7 26.24 13.04 20.05
N GLU A 8 26.86 14.10 20.57
CA GLU A 8 26.50 15.49 20.24
C GLU A 8 26.72 15.82 18.77
N LYS A 9 27.84 15.37 18.19
CA LYS A 9 28.12 15.57 16.76
C LYS A 9 27.08 14.88 15.87
N ILE A 10 26.69 13.65 16.21
CA ILE A 10 25.63 12.91 15.52
C ILE A 10 24.29 13.65 15.61
N LYS A 11 23.97 14.23 16.79
CA LYS A 11 22.76 15.03 16.98
C LYS A 11 22.74 16.26 16.07
N LYS A 12 23.83 17.05 16.07
CA LYS A 12 23.96 18.23 15.20
C LYS A 12 23.79 17.87 13.74
N MET A 13 24.51 16.85 13.26
CA MET A 13 24.39 16.40 11.86
C MET A 13 22.96 15.97 11.52
N TYR A 14 22.26 15.34 12.45
CA TYR A 14 20.86 14.99 12.27
C TYR A 14 20.02 16.25 12.17
N ASP A 15 20.12 17.16 13.14
CA ASP A 15 19.40 18.44 13.20
C ASP A 15 19.65 19.31 11.95
N ASP A 16 20.85 19.27 11.39
CA ASP A 16 21.24 20.00 10.16
C ASP A 16 20.56 19.51 8.88
N GLY A 17 19.89 18.34 8.88
CA GLY A 17 19.29 17.83 7.64
C GLY A 17 19.61 16.37 7.34
N LYS A 18 20.74 15.86 7.83
CA LYS A 18 21.28 14.60 7.33
C LYS A 18 20.44 13.41 7.78
N SER A 19 20.27 12.47 6.86
CA SER A 19 19.66 11.19 7.17
C SER A 19 20.60 10.34 8.05
N ILE A 20 20.03 9.44 8.85
CA ILE A 20 20.81 8.50 9.67
C ILE A 20 21.80 7.70 8.81
N ARG A 21 21.46 7.40 7.53
CA ARG A 21 22.36 6.70 6.61
C ARG A 21 23.55 7.56 6.17
N GLN A 22 23.32 8.85 5.89
CA GLN A 22 24.42 9.77 5.57
C GLN A 22 25.34 9.95 6.77
N ILE A 23 24.78 10.13 7.97
CA ILE A 23 25.56 10.22 9.21
C ILE A 23 26.35 8.93 9.43
N ALA A 24 25.74 7.77 9.21
CA ALA A 24 26.41 6.47 9.32
C ALA A 24 27.60 6.36 8.35
N ALA A 25 27.42 6.76 7.09
CA ALA A 25 28.48 6.76 6.10
C ALA A 25 29.63 7.73 6.45
N GLU A 26 29.30 8.96 6.85
CA GLU A 26 30.30 9.99 7.21
C GLU A 26 31.06 9.65 8.50
N MET A 27 30.40 9.00 9.46
CA MET A 27 31.01 8.62 10.73
C MET A 27 31.65 7.23 10.71
N GLY A 28 31.63 6.52 9.57
CA GLY A 28 32.13 5.15 9.46
C GLY A 28 31.41 4.17 10.39
N MET A 29 30.12 4.39 10.65
CA MET A 29 29.32 3.63 11.60
C MET A 29 28.21 2.84 10.92
N THR A 30 27.69 1.82 11.61
CA THR A 30 26.47 1.15 11.17
C THR A 30 25.25 2.01 11.46
N TYR A 31 24.23 1.90 10.59
CA TYR A 31 22.94 2.56 10.79
C TYR A 31 22.36 2.32 12.19
N SER A 32 22.43 1.06 12.67
CA SER A 32 21.90 0.67 13.98
C SER A 32 22.61 1.38 15.14
N LYS A 33 23.92 1.61 15.03
CA LYS A 33 24.71 2.32 16.05
C LYS A 33 24.33 3.80 16.13
N VAL A 34 24.28 4.49 14.97
CA VAL A 34 23.84 5.89 14.88
C VAL A 34 22.41 6.05 15.39
N ARG A 35 21.50 5.14 15.00
CA ARG A 35 20.12 5.16 15.45
C ARG A 35 19.99 4.99 16.97
N ARG A 36 20.78 4.09 17.57
CA ARG A 36 20.78 3.88 19.03
C ARG A 36 21.24 5.15 19.76
N MET A 37 22.31 5.78 19.30
CA MET A 37 22.83 7.03 19.87
C MET A 37 21.80 8.17 19.81
N LEU A 38 21.07 8.31 18.70
CA LEU A 38 20.00 9.30 18.57
C LEU A 38 18.80 9.00 19.51
N ILE A 39 18.49 7.71 19.75
CA ILE A 39 17.44 7.30 20.70
C ILE A 39 17.85 7.63 22.14
N GLU A 40 19.08 7.31 22.53
CA GLU A 40 19.61 7.60 23.88
C GLU A 40 19.58 9.11 24.19
N GLN A 41 19.69 9.95 23.17
CA GLN A 41 19.57 11.41 23.30
C GLN A 41 18.13 11.94 23.21
N ASN A 42 17.12 11.08 23.19
CA ASN A 42 15.70 11.44 23.07
C ASN A 42 15.39 12.30 21.82
N VAL A 43 16.10 12.10 20.71
CA VAL A 43 15.85 12.86 19.48
C VAL A 43 14.50 12.46 18.88
N LYS A 44 13.66 13.46 18.56
CA LYS A 44 12.40 13.25 17.83
C LYS A 44 12.72 12.96 16.36
N PHE A 45 12.59 11.70 15.96
CA PHE A 45 12.83 11.32 14.57
C PHE A 45 11.82 11.96 13.61
N ARG A 46 12.36 12.63 12.59
CA ARG A 46 11.64 13.17 11.44
C ARG A 46 10.84 12.06 10.75
N GLY A 47 9.59 12.35 10.39
CA GLY A 47 8.70 11.40 9.73
C GLY A 47 7.98 10.42 10.65
N ARG A 48 8.18 10.51 11.98
CA ARG A 48 7.27 9.86 12.93
C ARG A 48 5.98 10.67 13.00
N ILE A 49 4.88 10.04 12.59
CA ILE A 49 3.54 10.60 12.69
C ILE A 49 3.21 10.73 14.18
N ALA A 50 2.55 11.82 14.56
CA ALA A 50 2.09 12.03 15.92
C ALA A 50 1.20 10.86 16.36
N ASP A 51 1.40 10.35 17.59
CA ASP A 51 0.68 9.19 18.09
C ASP A 51 -0.85 9.43 18.13
N GLU A 52 -1.28 10.68 18.28
CA GLU A 52 -2.69 11.11 18.18
C GLU A 52 -3.29 10.85 16.80
N MET A 53 -2.59 11.23 15.73
CA MET A 53 -3.05 10.98 14.36
C MET A 53 -3.12 9.47 14.08
N VAL A 54 -2.19 8.68 14.63
CA VAL A 54 -2.23 7.22 14.50
C VAL A 54 -3.49 6.65 15.17
N LYS A 55 -3.84 7.14 16.37
CA LYS A 55 -5.07 6.73 17.07
C LYS A 55 -6.31 7.10 16.25
N GLU A 56 -6.38 8.30 15.70
CA GLU A 56 -7.52 8.72 14.88
C GLU A 56 -7.69 7.83 13.62
N ILE A 57 -6.59 7.52 12.92
CA ILE A 57 -6.62 6.61 11.77
C ILE A 57 -7.16 5.23 12.16
N ILE A 58 -6.77 4.71 13.32
CA ILE A 58 -7.23 3.42 13.83
C ILE A 58 -8.74 3.46 14.11
N GLU A 59 -9.23 4.50 14.79
CA GLU A 59 -10.64 4.66 15.11
C GLU A 59 -11.52 4.77 13.85
N ARG A 60 -11.11 5.58 12.88
CA ARG A 60 -11.79 5.66 11.56
C ARG A 60 -11.74 4.33 10.81
N GLY A 61 -10.62 3.61 10.88
CA GLY A 61 -10.47 2.28 10.31
C GLY A 61 -11.43 1.25 10.93
N LYS A 62 -11.62 1.28 12.26
CA LYS A 62 -12.60 0.42 12.97
C LYS A 62 -14.03 0.72 12.54
N LYS A 63 -14.37 1.98 12.26
CA LYS A 63 -15.67 2.40 11.68
C LYS A 63 -15.86 1.92 10.23
N GLY A 64 -14.84 1.32 9.61
CA GLY A 64 -14.90 0.77 8.26
C GLY A 64 -14.59 1.78 7.15
N GLU A 65 -14.06 2.95 7.49
CA GLU A 65 -13.63 3.92 6.48
C GLU A 65 -12.44 3.39 5.67
N SER A 66 -12.44 3.69 4.37
CA SER A 66 -11.34 3.28 3.50
C SER A 66 -10.10 4.14 3.74
N ALA A 67 -8.92 3.55 3.53
CA ALA A 67 -7.65 4.27 3.61
C ALA A 67 -7.63 5.53 2.71
N ASN A 68 -8.33 5.49 1.57
CA ASN A 68 -8.42 6.62 0.63
C ASN A 68 -9.31 7.75 1.15
N LYS A 69 -10.38 7.41 1.88
CA LYS A 69 -11.25 8.40 2.52
C LYS A 69 -10.48 9.12 3.64
N ILE A 70 -9.89 8.33 4.55
CA ILE A 70 -9.08 8.83 5.66
C ILE A 70 -7.92 9.70 5.17
N SER A 71 -7.21 9.28 4.11
CA SER A 71 -6.09 10.05 3.56
C SER A 71 -6.51 11.41 3.03
N LYS A 72 -7.67 11.52 2.38
CA LYS A 72 -8.18 12.80 1.87
C LYS A 72 -8.63 13.71 2.99
N GLU A 73 -9.37 13.19 3.96
CA GLU A 73 -9.92 13.98 5.07
C GLU A 73 -8.84 14.46 6.03
N MET A 74 -7.82 13.64 6.28
CA MET A 74 -6.69 14.01 7.15
C MET A 74 -5.54 14.69 6.38
N ASN A 75 -5.69 14.92 5.07
CA ASN A 75 -4.65 15.42 4.18
C ASN A 75 -3.30 14.69 4.33
N MET A 76 -3.35 13.36 4.43
CA MET A 76 -2.20 12.48 4.63
C MET A 76 -1.89 11.66 3.39
N ASN A 77 -0.64 11.23 3.24
CA ASN A 77 -0.28 10.28 2.19
C ASN A 77 -1.06 8.96 2.36
N PHE A 78 -1.75 8.53 1.31
CA PHE A 78 -2.49 7.27 1.26
C PHE A 78 -1.67 6.06 1.73
N ASN A 79 -0.41 5.96 1.30
CA ASN A 79 0.46 4.84 1.66
C ASN A 79 0.77 4.82 3.16
N THR A 80 0.85 5.98 3.79
CA THR A 80 1.05 6.12 5.23
C THR A 80 -0.16 5.60 6.00
N VAL A 81 -1.36 6.04 5.62
CA VAL A 81 -2.63 5.60 6.23
C VAL A 81 -2.80 4.09 6.03
N LEU A 82 -2.58 3.60 4.80
CA LEU A 82 -2.68 2.19 4.47
C LEU A 82 -1.70 1.32 5.27
N ARG A 83 -0.46 1.78 5.47
CA ARG A 83 0.53 1.08 6.29
C ARG A 83 0.06 0.94 7.74
N ILE A 84 -0.49 2.01 8.31
CA ILE A 84 -1.04 1.99 9.68
C ILE A 84 -2.21 1.01 9.75
N LEU A 85 -3.21 1.12 8.88
CA LEU A 85 -4.37 0.24 8.89
C LEU A 85 -3.99 -1.24 8.69
N ARG A 86 -3.01 -1.54 7.82
CA ARG A 86 -2.48 -2.91 7.63
C ARG A 86 -1.82 -3.44 8.90
N LYS A 87 -1.06 -2.62 9.62
CA LYS A 87 -0.41 -3.01 10.88
C LYS A 87 -1.43 -3.48 11.92
N TYR A 88 -2.63 -2.91 11.91
CA TYR A 88 -3.74 -3.26 12.81
C TYR A 88 -4.79 -4.18 12.18
N ASN A 89 -4.51 -4.77 11.01
CA ASN A 89 -5.45 -5.64 10.27
C ASN A 89 -6.82 -5.01 9.94
N LEU A 90 -6.90 -3.68 9.86
CA LEU A 90 -8.13 -2.92 9.58
C LEU A 90 -8.41 -2.73 8.08
N VAL A 91 -7.72 -3.48 7.22
CA VAL A 91 -7.89 -3.38 5.76
C VAL A 91 -8.66 -4.59 5.25
N LYS A 92 -9.83 -4.34 4.65
CA LYS A 92 -10.57 -5.38 3.94
C LYS A 92 -9.73 -5.90 2.78
N ARG A 93 -9.41 -7.21 2.81
CA ARG A 93 -8.76 -7.87 1.68
C ARG A 93 -9.79 -7.96 0.54
N LYS A 94 -9.40 -7.54 -0.66
CA LYS A 94 -10.20 -7.82 -1.86
C LYS A 94 -10.27 -9.34 -2.03
N ARG A 95 -11.48 -9.89 -2.18
CA ARG A 95 -11.66 -11.31 -2.55
C ARG A 95 -10.93 -11.56 -3.86
N LYS A 96 -10.05 -12.56 -3.86
CA LYS A 96 -9.46 -13.10 -5.08
C LYS A 96 -10.32 -14.28 -5.51
N LEU A 97 -10.57 -14.41 -6.82
CA LEU A 97 -11.18 -15.63 -7.34
C LEU A 97 -10.15 -16.77 -7.22
N SER A 98 -10.64 -17.92 -6.78
CA SER A 98 -9.89 -19.17 -6.77
C SER A 98 -9.62 -19.65 -8.21
N PRO A 99 -8.60 -20.51 -8.42
CA PRO A 99 -8.32 -21.10 -9.73
C PRO A 99 -9.53 -21.81 -10.34
N ASN A 100 -10.35 -22.45 -9.50
CA ASN A 100 -11.55 -23.17 -9.93
C ASN A 100 -12.63 -22.21 -10.45
N GLU A 101 -12.85 -21.09 -9.75
CA GLU A 101 -13.78 -20.05 -10.21
C GLU A 101 -13.32 -19.40 -11.52
N THR A 102 -12.01 -19.17 -11.67
CA THR A 102 -11.49 -18.60 -12.92
C THR A 102 -11.54 -19.58 -14.07
N MET A 103 -11.35 -20.88 -13.84
CA MET A 103 -11.57 -21.92 -14.85
C MET A 103 -13.04 -22.04 -15.23
N LYS A 104 -13.95 -21.94 -14.25
CA LYS A 104 -15.39 -21.94 -14.52
C LYS A 104 -15.80 -20.82 -15.48
N ILE A 105 -15.24 -19.61 -15.31
CA ILE A 105 -15.45 -18.49 -16.25
C ILE A 105 -15.06 -18.88 -17.69
N LYS A 106 -13.92 -19.55 -17.86
CA LYS A 106 -13.43 -19.99 -19.17
C LYS A 106 -14.38 -21.04 -19.76
N THR A 107 -14.71 -22.09 -19.01
CA THR A 107 -15.56 -23.19 -19.50
C THR A 107 -16.96 -22.73 -19.84
N ASP A 108 -17.57 -21.89 -18.99
CA ASP A 108 -18.91 -21.33 -19.22
C ASP A 108 -18.94 -20.47 -20.50
N PHE A 109 -17.87 -19.72 -20.77
CA PHE A 109 -17.76 -18.91 -21.99
C PHE A 109 -17.54 -19.76 -23.25
N GLU A 110 -16.70 -20.80 -23.18
CA GLU A 110 -16.50 -21.75 -24.28
C GLU A 110 -17.79 -22.54 -24.60
N GLN A 111 -18.65 -22.75 -23.61
CA GLN A 111 -19.99 -23.32 -23.77
C GLN A 111 -21.01 -22.33 -24.38
N GLY A 112 -20.59 -21.10 -24.69
CA GLY A 112 -21.43 -20.09 -25.35
C GLY A 112 -22.25 -19.22 -24.40
N LYS A 113 -22.06 -19.31 -23.06
CA LYS A 113 -22.72 -18.37 -22.15
C LYS A 113 -22.21 -16.95 -22.35
N SER A 114 -23.10 -15.98 -22.27
CA SER A 114 -22.69 -14.57 -22.39
C SER A 114 -21.92 -14.09 -21.16
N ILE A 115 -21.03 -13.11 -21.36
CA ILE A 115 -20.27 -12.47 -20.27
C ILE A 115 -21.19 -11.96 -19.16
N TYR A 116 -22.37 -11.44 -19.53
CA TYR A 116 -23.37 -10.96 -18.58
C TYR A 116 -23.97 -12.09 -17.74
N GLN A 117 -24.32 -13.22 -18.37
CA GLN A 117 -24.86 -14.39 -17.66
C GLN A 117 -23.84 -14.94 -16.65
N ILE A 118 -22.59 -15.10 -17.07
CA ILE A 118 -21.49 -15.57 -16.20
C ILE A 118 -21.31 -14.62 -15.00
N ALA A 119 -21.28 -13.31 -15.26
CA ALA A 119 -21.16 -12.30 -14.21
C ALA A 119 -22.31 -12.37 -13.20
N LYS A 120 -23.55 -12.54 -13.68
CA LYS A 120 -24.76 -12.64 -12.84
C LYS A 120 -24.76 -13.92 -12.00
N GLU A 121 -24.46 -15.07 -12.60
CA GLU A 121 -24.39 -16.37 -11.90
C GLU A 121 -23.32 -16.36 -10.80
N MET A 122 -22.15 -15.82 -11.10
CA MET A 122 -21.02 -15.79 -10.17
C MET A 122 -21.04 -14.60 -9.20
N LYS A 123 -22.00 -13.67 -9.34
CA LYS A 123 -22.10 -12.41 -8.56
C LYS A 123 -20.80 -11.59 -8.59
N ILE A 124 -20.20 -11.48 -9.77
CA ILE A 124 -18.98 -10.70 -10.04
C ILE A 124 -19.24 -9.66 -11.12
N SER A 125 -18.34 -8.67 -11.26
CA SER A 125 -18.48 -7.67 -12.31
C SER A 125 -18.16 -8.25 -13.69
N THR A 126 -18.85 -7.76 -14.72
CA THR A 126 -18.57 -8.10 -16.13
C THR A 126 -17.12 -7.81 -16.51
N ASN A 127 -16.56 -6.70 -16.02
CA ASN A 127 -15.15 -6.36 -16.22
C ASN A 127 -14.19 -7.41 -15.66
N LEU A 128 -14.54 -8.05 -14.54
CA LEU A 128 -13.72 -9.11 -13.95
C LEU A 128 -13.77 -10.39 -14.79
N VAL A 129 -14.95 -10.71 -15.34
CA VAL A 129 -15.12 -11.81 -16.31
C VAL A 129 -14.26 -11.55 -17.55
N VAL A 130 -14.38 -10.37 -18.18
CA VAL A 130 -13.58 -9.96 -19.35
C VAL A 130 -12.08 -10.04 -19.06
N TYR A 131 -11.64 -9.57 -17.89
CA TYR A 131 -10.24 -9.66 -17.47
C TYR A 131 -9.71 -11.10 -17.50
N TYR A 132 -10.46 -12.05 -16.92
CA TYR A 132 -10.03 -13.45 -16.91
C TYR A 132 -10.11 -14.09 -18.30
N LEU A 133 -11.13 -13.79 -19.10
CA LEU A 133 -11.23 -14.31 -20.47
C LEU A 133 -10.07 -13.82 -21.35
N LYS A 134 -9.67 -12.55 -21.23
CA LYS A 134 -8.46 -12.01 -21.89
C LYS A 134 -7.20 -12.72 -21.39
N LYS A 135 -7.09 -12.92 -20.07
CA LYS A 135 -5.96 -13.63 -19.46
C LYS A 135 -5.81 -15.07 -19.95
N TYR A 136 -6.92 -15.75 -20.24
CA TYR A 136 -6.94 -17.09 -20.82
C TYR A 136 -6.86 -17.12 -22.35
N GLY A 137 -6.83 -15.96 -23.02
CA GLY A 137 -6.73 -15.86 -24.47
C GLY A 137 -8.01 -16.24 -25.24
N VAL A 138 -9.12 -16.50 -24.55
CA VAL A 138 -10.39 -16.95 -25.16
C VAL A 138 -11.31 -15.81 -25.58
N TYR A 139 -11.00 -14.57 -25.20
CA TYR A 139 -11.77 -13.39 -25.58
C TYR A 139 -10.87 -12.33 -26.20
N ARG A 140 -11.16 -11.98 -27.45
CA ARG A 140 -10.62 -10.79 -28.12
C ARG A 140 -11.74 -9.75 -28.19
N PRO A 141 -11.54 -8.53 -27.66
CA PRO A 141 -12.51 -7.47 -27.88
C PRO A 141 -12.59 -7.21 -29.39
N SER A 142 -13.79 -7.19 -29.96
CA SER A 142 -13.96 -6.63 -31.29
C SER A 142 -13.55 -5.17 -31.20
N THR A 143 -12.44 -4.84 -31.85
CA THR A 143 -12.22 -3.47 -32.29
C THR A 143 -13.40 -3.17 -33.19
N HIS A 144 -14.31 -2.30 -32.74
CA HIS A 144 -15.22 -1.64 -33.65
C HIS A 144 -14.38 -1.17 -34.84
N GLU A 145 -14.69 -1.67 -36.02
CA GLU A 145 -14.19 -1.11 -37.27
C GLU A 145 -14.38 0.40 -37.15
N LEU A 146 -13.28 1.15 -37.24
CA LEU A 146 -13.33 2.58 -37.48
C LEU A 146 -14.09 2.72 -38.80
N SER A 147 -15.38 3.01 -38.73
CA SER A 147 -16.18 3.35 -39.89
C SER A 147 -15.48 4.52 -40.56
N PRO A 148 -14.97 4.40 -41.80
CA PRO A 148 -14.54 5.57 -42.54
C PRO A 148 -15.83 6.33 -42.88
N THR A 149 -16.01 7.50 -42.27
CA THR A 149 -16.95 8.51 -42.77
C THR A 149 -16.13 9.69 -43.22
#